data_AF-A0A7K0UA93-F1
#
_entry.id   AF-A0A7K0UA93-F1
#
_cell.length_a   1.000
_cell.length_b   1.000
_cell.length_c   1.000
_cell.angle_alpha   90.00
_cell.angle_beta   90.00
_cell.angle_gamma   90.00
#
_symmetry.space_group_name_H-M   'P 1'
#
loop_
_entity.id
_entity.type
_entity.pdbx_description
1 polymer ?
#
loop_
_entity_poly.entity_id
_entity_poly.type
_entity_poly.pdbx_seq_one_letter_code
_entity_poly.pdbx_strand_id
1 'polypeptide(L)' 'MVTYDPPQGNPLGNNPWFQFGANVVRPILNLITKKDWQGGEKLPKSGPAIVVCNHLSYIDPLTFTHFLFNSGRAPRYLGK' A
#
# COMPACT_ATOMS: atom_id res chain seq x y z
N MET A 1 -7.47 -4.32 26.81
CA MET A 1 -7.76 -3.89 25.42
C MET A 1 -6.42 -3.59 24.78
N VAL A 2 -6.08 -4.24 23.66
CA VAL A 2 -4.81 -3.96 22.97
C VAL A 2 -5.03 -2.73 22.08
N THR A 3 -4.25 -1.68 22.32
CA THR A 3 -4.28 -0.43 21.55
C THR A 3 -3.02 -0.37 20.70
N TYR A 4 -3.17 -0.02 19.42
CA TYR A 4 -2.05 0.18 18.51
C TYR A 4 -1.90 1.67 18.23
N ASP A 5 -0.66 2.12 18.15
CA ASP A 5 -0.38 3.49 17.73
C ASP A 5 -0.82 3.71 16.28
N PRO A 6 -1.33 4.91 15.94
CA PRO A 6 -1.70 5.23 14.57
C PRO A 6 -0.47 5.15 13.64
N PRO A 7 -0.65 4.78 12.36
CA PRO A 7 0.45 4.71 11.41
C PRO A 7 1.07 6.09 11.20
N GLN A 8 2.40 6.15 11.18
CA GLN A 8 3.18 7.38 11.00
C GLN A 8 3.99 7.36 9.70
N GLY A 9 4.61 8.48 9.37
CA GLY A 9 5.45 8.64 8.18
C GLY A 9 4.69 9.03 6.93
N ASN A 10 5.41 9.19 5.82
CA ASN A 10 4.84 9.46 4.51
C ASN A 10 5.51 8.54 3.47
N PRO A 11 4.78 7.59 2.85
CA PRO A 11 3.39 7.18 3.12
C PRO A 11 3.10 6.74 4.57
N LEU A 12 1.85 6.80 5.04
CA LEU A 12 1.50 6.37 6.39
C LEU A 12 1.73 4.86 6.58
N GLY A 13 2.46 4.49 7.62
CA GLY A 13 2.88 3.10 7.90
C GLY A 13 4.22 2.73 7.26
N ASN A 14 4.94 3.70 6.68
CA ASN A 14 6.22 3.48 6.04
C ASN A 14 7.35 3.30 7.06
N ASN A 15 8.39 2.55 6.69
CA ASN A 15 9.62 2.39 7.46
C ASN A 15 10.80 2.20 6.48
N PRO A 16 12.07 2.23 6.94
CA PRO A 16 13.22 2.15 6.04
C PRO A 16 13.23 0.90 5.13
N TRP A 17 12.83 -0.26 5.65
CA TRP A 17 12.79 -1.50 4.88
C TRP A 17 11.67 -1.52 3.84
N PHE A 18 10.48 -1.00 4.21
CA PHE A 18 9.38 -0.83 3.29
C PHE A 18 9.76 0.14 2.17
N GLN A 19 10.36 1.27 2.52
CA GLN A 19 10.82 2.28 1.57
C GLN A 19 11.86 1.70 0.60
N PHE A 20 12.82 0.93 1.11
CA PHE A 20 13.80 0.23 0.29
C PHE A 20 13.12 -0.70 -0.71
N GLY A 21 12.23 -1.58 -0.24
CA GLY A 21 11.47 -2.48 -1.10
C GLY A 21 10.63 -1.73 -2.14
N ALA A 22 9.95 -0.64 -1.75
CA ALA A 22 9.18 0.20 -2.65
C ALA A 22 10.05 0.84 -3.74
N ASN A 23 11.26 1.30 -3.40
CA ASN A 23 12.20 1.88 -4.37
C ASN A 23 12.69 0.87 -5.42
N VAL A 24 12.73 -0.42 -5.08
CA VAL A 24 13.12 -1.50 -6.01
C VAL A 24 11.92 -1.99 -6.81
N VAL A 25 10.78 -2.26 -6.16
CA VAL A 25 9.64 -2.94 -6.78
C VAL A 25 8.77 -1.98 -7.61
N ARG A 26 8.55 -0.73 -7.16
CA ARG A 26 7.73 0.25 -7.90
C ARG A 26 8.21 0.50 -9.34
N PRO A 27 9.51 0.72 -9.63
CA PRO A 27 9.95 0.93 -11.01
C PRO A 27 9.72 -0.32 -11.88
N ILE A 28 9.93 -1.52 -11.35
CA ILE A 28 9.68 -2.78 -12.06
C ILE A 28 8.19 -2.90 -12.41
N LEU A 29 7.29 -2.69 -11.43
CA LEU A 29 5.85 -2.66 -11.68
C LEU A 29 5.46 -1.57 -12.66
N ASN A 30 6.13 -0.42 -12.62
CA ASN A 30 5.86 0.66 -13.56
C ASN A 30 6.15 0.26 -15.02
N LEU A 31 7.19 -0.55 -15.23
CA LEU A 31 7.61 -1.05 -16.54
C LEU A 31 6.68 -2.16 -17.07
N ILE A 32 6.27 -3.10 -16.21
CA ILE A 32 5.60 -4.34 -16.66
C ILE A 32 4.06 -4.31 -16.57
N THR A 33 3.47 -3.26 -15.98
CA THR A 33 2.01 -3.18 -15.80
C THR A 33 1.41 -1.96 -16.48
N LYS A 34 0.27 -2.13 -17.15
CA LYS A 34 -0.62 -1.01 -17.47
C LYS A 34 -1.50 -0.72 -16.25
N LYS A 35 -1.66 0.55 -15.91
CA LYS A 35 -2.30 1.00 -14.67
C LYS A 35 -3.43 1.96 -15.00
N ASP A 36 -4.62 1.67 -14.49
CA ASP A 36 -5.75 2.60 -14.45
C ASP A 36 -6.16 2.72 -12.97
N TRP A 37 -5.66 3.77 -12.32
CA TRP A 37 -5.86 3.99 -10.89
C TRP A 37 -6.93 5.04 -10.67
N GLN A 38 -7.91 4.71 -9.82
CA GLN A 38 -9.04 5.59 -9.52
C GLN A 38 -9.33 5.54 -8.02
N GLY A 39 -9.88 6.62 -7.46
CA GLY A 39 -10.36 6.62 -6.07
C GLY A 39 -9.28 6.76 -4.99
N GLY A 40 -8.02 7.00 -5.34
CA GLY A 40 -6.93 7.18 -4.37
C GLY A 40 -7.12 8.41 -3.46
N GLU A 41 -7.88 9.40 -3.93
CA GLU A 41 -8.32 10.57 -3.18
C GLU A 41 -9.28 10.23 -2.03
N LYS A 42 -10.03 9.13 -2.15
CA LYS A 42 -10.99 8.66 -1.13
C LYS A 42 -10.32 7.95 0.04
N LEU A 43 -9.05 7.58 -0.08
CA LEU A 43 -8.31 6.98 1.02
C LEU A 43 -8.14 7.99 2.16
N PRO A 44 -8.43 7.61 3.41
CA PRO A 44 -8.22 8.49 4.56
C PRO A 44 -6.77 9.01 4.57
N LYS A 45 -6.58 10.31 4.82
CA LYS A 45 -5.24 10.94 4.81
C LYS A 45 -4.53 10.93 6.16
N SER A 46 -5.20 10.49 7.21
CA SER A 46 -4.66 10.36 8.56
C SER A 46 -5.28 9.15 9.27
N GLY A 47 -4.71 8.78 10.42
CA GLY A 47 -5.24 7.72 11.28
C GLY A 47 -5.17 6.29 10.69
N PRO A 48 -5.65 5.29 11.44
CA PRO A 48 -5.72 3.90 10.98
C PRO A 48 -6.77 3.74 9.88
N ALA A 49 -6.55 2.77 8.98
CA ALA A 49 -7.51 2.41 7.94
C ALA A 49 -7.38 0.91 7.61
N ILE A 50 -8.52 0.27 7.32
CA ILE A 50 -8.57 -1.07 6.74
C ILE A 50 -9.02 -0.91 5.29
N VAL A 51 -8.23 -1.43 4.36
CA VAL A 51 -8.58 -1.44 2.94
C VAL A 51 -8.69 -2.90 2.50
N VAL A 52 -9.77 -3.20 1.78
CA VAL A 52 -10.09 -4.56 1.31
C VAL A 52 -10.10 -4.54 -0.21
N CYS A 53 -9.55 -5.59 -0.82
CA CYS A 53 -9.62 -5.82 -2.26
C CYS A 53 -10.13 -7.24 -2.53
N ASN A 54 -10.67 -7.46 -3.72
CA ASN A 54 -10.92 -8.81 -4.21
C ASN A 54 -9.58 -9.50 -4.48
N HIS A 55 -9.53 -10.83 -4.30
CA HIS A 55 -8.34 -11.63 -4.64
C HIS A 55 -8.54 -12.31 -6.00
N LEU A 56 -7.86 -11.78 -7.02
CA LEU A 56 -7.94 -12.22 -8.40
C LEU A 56 -6.68 -12.99 -8.82
N SER A 57 -5.52 -12.70 -8.22
CA SER A 57 -4.25 -13.26 -8.65
C SER A 57 -3.17 -13.23 -7.55
N TYR A 58 -2.13 -14.04 -7.72
CA TYR A 58 -0.99 -14.03 -6.80
C TYR A 58 -0.21 -12.71 -6.78
N ILE A 59 -0.35 -11.85 -7.79
CA ILE A 59 0.34 -10.55 -7.84
C ILE A 59 -0.44 -9.43 -7.14
N ASP A 60 -1.66 -9.70 -6.66
CA ASP A 60 -2.50 -8.71 -6.00
C ASP A 60 -1.81 -7.97 -4.85
N PRO A 61 -1.00 -8.60 -3.98
CA PRO A 61 -0.29 -7.87 -2.95
C PRO A 61 0.65 -6.80 -3.52
N LEU A 62 1.30 -7.07 -4.66
CA LEU A 62 2.21 -6.12 -5.28
C LEU A 62 1.45 -4.98 -5.98
N THR A 63 0.43 -5.30 -6.78
CA THR A 63 -0.35 -4.29 -7.50
C THR A 63 -1.17 -3.41 -6.55
N PHE A 64 -1.75 -4.01 -5.51
CA PHE A 64 -2.51 -3.28 -4.51
C PHE A 64 -1.61 -2.44 -3.60
N THR A 65 -0.44 -2.96 -3.19
CA THR A 65 0.57 -2.15 -2.50
C THR A 65 1.03 -0.98 -3.35
N HIS A 66 1.24 -1.19 -4.65
CA HIS A 66 1.65 -0.12 -5.57
C HIS A 66 0.64 1.02 -5.58
N PHE A 67 -0.65 0.70 -5.72
CA PHE A 67 -1.73 1.68 -5.68
C PHE A 67 -1.80 2.42 -4.33
N LEU A 68 -1.80 1.69 -3.21
CA LEU A 68 -1.91 2.26 -1.87
C LEU A 68 -0.71 3.13 -1.52
N PHE A 69 0.50 2.67 -1.83
CA PHE A 69 1.73 3.39 -1.55
C PHE A 69 1.79 4.70 -2.33
N ASN A 70 1.44 4.67 -3.63
CA ASN A 70 1.32 5.88 -4.45
C ASN A 70 0.24 6.84 -3.94
N SER A 71 -0.76 6.32 -3.24
CA SER A 71 -1.86 7.10 -2.66
C SER A 71 -1.63 7.52 -1.20
N GLY A 72 -0.42 7.31 -0.67
CA GLY A 72 0.00 7.77 0.65
C GLY A 72 -0.17 6.75 1.80
N ARG A 73 -0.36 5.45 1.51
CA ARG A 73 -0.47 4.38 2.51
C ARG A 73 0.53 3.24 2.24
N ALA A 74 1.35 2.87 3.23
CA ALA A 74 2.19 1.68 3.19
C ALA A 74 1.48 0.53 3.94
N PRO A 75 0.80 -0.40 3.25
CA PRO A 75 -0.08 -1.38 3.88
C PRO A 75 0.66 -2.45 4.70
N ARG A 76 -0.10 -3.14 5.54
CA ARG A 76 0.24 -4.43 6.14
C ARG A 76 -0.87 -5.41 5.79
N TYR A 77 -0.50 -6.60 5.34
CA TYR A 77 -1.47 -7.60 4.93
C TYR A 77 -1.84 -8.50 6.11
N LEU A 78 -3.13 -8.77 6.21
CA LEU A 78 -3.68 -9.81 7.07
C LEU A 78 -4.10 -10.93 6.11
N GLY A 79 -3.33 -12.02 6.07
CA GLY A 79 -3.54 -13.11 5.12
C GLY A 79 -2.58 -14.25 5.40
N LYS A 80 -2.82 -15.38 4.73
CA LYS A 80 -1.95 -16.55 4.71
C LYS A 80 -1.49 -16.82 3.30
#